data_AF-A0A1W9LTV2-F1
#
_entry.id   AF-A0A1W9LTV2-F1
#
_cell.length_a   1.000
_cell.length_b   1.000
_cell.length_c   1.000
_cell.angle_alpha   90.00
_cell.angle_beta   90.00
_cell.angle_gamma   90.00
#
_symmetry.space_group_name_H-M   'P 1'
#
loop_
_entity.id
_entity.type
_entity.pdbx_description
1 polymer ?
#
loop_
_entity_poly.entity_id
_entity_poly.type
_entity_poly.pdbx_seq_one_letter_code
_entity_poly.pdbx_strand_id
1 'polypeptide(L)'
;MMEYYSCEWIEYRLLLDHWQLKFCCIPHSKGKGFVPICFFSGGKLPVDSIVSEREKLRQINNDEKYMDSPCKGCNRLRKDKWEKLEGNALFNQIEISNFTLCNLKCDYCYTVLHKEWNLPAYAYNLSPVFEDIIRNGYLHESGRIEWAGGEPTILKDFGELEKMILDKGFFQTVFTNSVVFSEDLEQGLRQKKISIVTSIDAGTPETYRKVKGKDCFDTVWANVGRYARTGGYVAVKYIVKHNNSDMKDIQGFLSLCKTYNIPAVTAVPDNNEISEDRISDETLYAVAVMSRESAKQGIHLNIQKDYFGEKYSRRISEYIETGEILKIRFNRRLSDPVKISVVIPCYNQGEFLREAIQSVMFSAFDNYEIIVVNDGSTDAFTLKVFNELEKEFSENQHIVIVHQENAGVSDARNNAIRLSRGEYILPLDADDKIRPNYLSHAV
;
A
#
# COMPACT_ATOMS: atom_id res chain seq x y z
N MET A 1 -30.28 21.08 7.95
CA MET A 1 -29.77 19.93 8.72
C MET A 1 -28.67 20.42 9.64
N MET A 2 -28.62 19.96 10.89
CA MET A 2 -27.52 20.26 11.81
C MET A 2 -26.26 19.51 11.39
N GLU A 3 -25.09 20.10 11.63
CA GLU A 3 -23.82 19.44 11.39
C GLU A 3 -23.51 18.42 12.50
N TYR A 4 -23.00 17.25 12.12
CA TYR A 4 -22.60 16.20 13.05
C TYR A 4 -21.40 15.42 12.52
N TYR A 5 -20.66 14.78 13.42
CA TYR A 5 -19.53 13.92 13.09
C TYR A 5 -20.02 12.63 12.45
N SER A 6 -19.63 12.41 11.20
CA SER A 6 -19.84 11.15 10.46
C SER A 6 -18.80 11.04 9.33
N CYS A 7 -18.99 10.09 8.42
CA CYS A 7 -18.21 9.98 7.18
C CYS A 7 -19.05 9.38 6.05
N GLU A 8 -18.59 9.52 4.80
CA GLU A 8 -19.27 9.00 3.63
C GLU A 8 -19.51 7.48 3.66
N TRP A 9 -18.67 6.72 4.37
CA TRP A 9 -18.86 5.28 4.55
C TRP A 9 -20.10 4.95 5.39
N ILE A 10 -20.33 5.68 6.47
CA ILE A 10 -21.49 5.50 7.35
C ILE A 10 -22.76 6.00 6.65
N GLU A 11 -22.65 7.16 6.00
CA GLU A 11 -23.81 7.86 5.45
C GLU A 11 -24.30 7.27 4.12
N TYR A 12 -23.38 6.82 3.27
CA TYR A 12 -23.71 6.57 1.86
C TYR A 12 -23.23 5.24 1.30
N ARG A 13 -22.53 4.40 2.08
CA ARG A 13 -21.94 3.15 1.59
C ARG A 13 -22.52 1.92 2.25
N LEU A 14 -22.48 0.82 1.50
CA LEU A 14 -22.71 -0.53 2.00
C LEU A 14 -21.59 -1.43 1.51
N LEU A 15 -20.99 -2.21 2.39
CA LEU A 15 -20.04 -3.25 2.02
C LEU A 15 -20.67 -4.63 2.25
N LEU A 16 -20.68 -5.42 1.19
CA LEU A 16 -21.11 -6.80 1.14
C LEU A 16 -19.88 -7.71 1.32
N ASP A 17 -19.77 -8.31 2.49
CA ASP A 17 -18.83 -9.39 2.79
C ASP A 17 -19.61 -10.72 2.78
N HIS A 18 -18.95 -11.84 2.58
CA HIS A 18 -19.59 -13.15 2.40
C HIS A 18 -20.44 -13.61 3.61
N TRP A 19 -20.25 -13.02 4.79
CA TRP A 19 -20.99 -13.35 6.02
C TRP A 19 -21.50 -12.15 6.82
N GLN A 20 -21.29 -10.92 6.36
CA GLN A 20 -21.72 -9.75 7.09
C GLN A 20 -21.88 -8.53 6.18
N LEU A 21 -22.66 -7.58 6.66
CA LEU A 21 -22.70 -6.22 6.13
C LEU A 21 -21.78 -5.34 6.97
N LYS A 22 -21.08 -4.42 6.32
CA LYS A 22 -20.25 -3.40 6.99
C LYS A 22 -20.54 -2.02 6.41
N PHE A 23 -20.30 -0.97 7.20
CA PHE A 23 -20.20 0.39 6.66
C PHE A 23 -18.81 0.66 6.09
N CYS A 24 -17.75 0.11 6.67
CA CYS A 24 -16.36 0.48 6.33
C CYS A 24 -15.42 -0.72 6.47
N CYS A 25 -14.43 -0.84 5.58
CA CYS A 25 -13.35 -1.83 5.63
C CYS A 25 -11.96 -1.23 5.93
N ILE A 26 -11.87 0.07 6.20
CA ILE A 26 -10.58 0.74 6.40
C ILE A 26 -10.10 0.50 7.84
N PRO A 27 -8.94 -0.16 8.06
CA PRO A 27 -8.29 -0.17 9.36
C PRO A 27 -7.62 1.17 9.66
N HIS A 28 -7.60 1.57 10.92
CA HIS A 28 -6.81 2.71 11.39
C HIS A 28 -6.58 2.64 12.90
N SER A 29 -5.73 3.54 13.42
CA SER A 29 -5.60 3.81 14.86
C SER A 29 -5.45 2.55 15.73
N LYS A 30 -4.55 1.63 15.35
CA LYS A 30 -4.25 0.38 16.08
C LYS A 30 -5.41 -0.62 16.12
N GLY A 31 -5.96 -0.94 14.94
CA GLY A 31 -7.00 -1.97 14.78
C GLY A 31 -8.45 -1.48 14.94
N LYS A 32 -8.67 -0.16 14.98
CA LYS A 32 -10.00 0.44 14.82
C LYS A 32 -10.42 0.43 13.34
N GLY A 33 -11.67 0.80 13.07
CA GLY A 33 -12.29 0.70 11.75
C GLY A 33 -13.13 -0.57 11.59
N PHE A 34 -13.14 -1.15 10.39
CA PHE A 34 -13.90 -2.38 10.05
C PHE A 34 -15.33 -2.41 10.61
N VAL A 35 -16.10 -1.36 10.40
CA VAL A 35 -17.35 -1.09 11.13
C VAL A 35 -18.45 -2.06 10.69
N PRO A 36 -18.81 -3.07 11.51
CA PRO A 36 -19.80 -4.07 11.12
C PRO A 36 -21.23 -3.55 11.35
N ILE A 37 -22.18 -4.12 10.59
CA ILE A 37 -23.61 -3.85 10.73
C ILE A 37 -24.29 -5.08 11.36
N CYS A 38 -24.31 -6.19 10.63
CA CYS A 38 -24.91 -7.44 11.07
C CYS A 38 -24.38 -8.63 10.26
N PHE A 39 -24.60 -9.84 10.76
CA PHE A 39 -24.41 -11.04 9.95
C PHE A 39 -25.38 -11.04 8.76
N PHE A 40 -24.89 -11.47 7.61
CA PHE A 40 -25.65 -11.49 6.36
C PHE A 40 -25.00 -12.43 5.36
N SER A 41 -25.78 -13.32 4.76
CA SER A 41 -25.30 -14.31 3.80
C SER A 41 -26.09 -14.32 2.48
N GLY A 42 -26.85 -13.25 2.21
CA GLY A 42 -27.61 -13.06 0.98
C GLY A 42 -29.13 -12.93 1.20
N GLY A 43 -29.86 -12.74 0.10
CA GLY A 43 -31.32 -12.52 0.12
C GLY A 43 -31.70 -11.05 0.26
N LYS A 44 -32.80 -10.78 0.98
CA LYS A 44 -33.31 -9.41 1.18
C LYS A 44 -32.42 -8.62 2.12
N LEU A 45 -32.18 -7.35 1.81
CA LEU A 45 -31.38 -6.50 2.68
C LEU A 45 -32.08 -6.26 4.03
N PRO A 46 -31.37 -6.41 5.17
CA PRO A 46 -31.91 -6.12 6.50
C PRO A 46 -31.90 -4.61 6.76
N VAL A 47 -32.78 -3.87 6.07
CA VAL A 47 -32.82 -2.39 6.09
C VAL A 47 -32.93 -1.84 7.51
N ASP A 48 -33.76 -2.44 8.36
CA ASP A 48 -33.93 -1.99 9.76
C ASP A 48 -32.61 -2.08 10.54
N SER A 49 -31.83 -3.15 10.35
CA SER A 49 -30.51 -3.31 10.98
C SER A 49 -29.52 -2.26 10.48
N ILE A 50 -29.52 -1.99 9.17
CA ILE A 50 -28.65 -0.98 8.55
C ILE A 50 -28.99 0.41 9.12
N VAL A 51 -30.26 0.80 9.13
CA VAL A 51 -30.68 2.11 9.62
C VAL A 51 -30.39 2.24 11.12
N SER A 52 -30.72 1.23 11.91
CA SER A 52 -30.49 1.22 13.36
C SER A 52 -29.01 1.37 13.72
N GLU A 53 -28.13 0.60 13.09
CA GLU A 53 -26.69 0.67 13.38
C GLU A 53 -26.08 2.00 12.91
N ARG A 54 -26.57 2.57 11.79
CA ARG A 54 -26.18 3.92 11.34
C ARG A 54 -26.51 4.97 12.40
N GLU A 55 -27.73 4.98 12.92
CA GLU A 55 -28.13 5.95 13.95
C GLU A 55 -27.33 5.78 15.25
N LYS A 56 -27.08 4.52 15.66
CA LYS A 56 -26.23 4.22 16.82
C LYS A 56 -24.81 4.76 16.63
N LEU A 57 -24.20 4.59 15.46
CA LEU A 57 -22.87 5.13 15.17
C LEU A 57 -22.88 6.66 15.16
N ARG A 58 -23.91 7.31 14.61
CA ARG A 58 -24.05 8.77 14.67
C ARG A 58 -24.14 9.26 16.12
N GLN A 59 -24.89 8.57 16.98
CA GLN A 59 -24.96 8.91 18.41
C GLN A 59 -23.59 8.79 19.08
N ILE A 60 -22.90 7.65 18.91
CA ILE A 60 -21.59 7.41 19.55
C ILE A 60 -20.52 8.39 19.03
N ASN A 61 -20.53 8.73 17.74
CA ASN A 61 -19.60 9.68 17.14
C ASN A 61 -19.79 11.12 17.65
N ASN A 62 -20.97 11.44 18.20
CA ASN A 62 -21.33 12.79 18.65
C ASN A 62 -21.54 12.87 20.17
N ASP A 63 -21.20 11.83 20.92
CA ASP A 63 -21.16 11.84 22.38
C ASP A 63 -19.81 12.39 22.87
N GLU A 64 -19.77 13.69 23.20
CA GLU A 64 -18.57 14.38 23.67
C GLU A 64 -17.98 13.80 24.98
N LYS A 65 -18.80 13.08 25.77
CA LYS A 65 -18.41 12.60 27.10
C LYS A 65 -17.82 11.19 27.05
N TYR A 66 -18.26 10.37 26.10
CA TYR A 66 -17.89 8.95 26.03
C TYR A 66 -17.60 8.44 24.63
N MET A 67 -17.08 9.28 23.72
CA MET A 67 -16.71 8.86 22.36
C MET A 67 -15.63 7.75 22.40
N ASP A 68 -16.09 6.50 22.49
CA ASP A 68 -15.38 5.27 22.20
C ASP A 68 -15.94 4.65 20.93
N SER A 69 -15.89 5.45 19.87
CA SER A 69 -16.30 5.03 18.54
C SER A 69 -15.22 4.17 17.88
N PRO A 70 -15.62 3.15 17.07
CA PRO A 70 -14.70 2.48 16.16
C PRO A 70 -14.12 3.43 15.09
N CYS A 71 -14.69 4.63 14.90
CA CYS A 71 -14.23 5.63 13.95
C CYS A 71 -13.30 6.69 14.56
N LYS A 72 -13.09 6.68 15.88
CA LYS A 72 -12.28 7.69 16.58
C LYS A 72 -10.83 7.68 16.06
N GLY A 73 -10.34 8.83 15.64
CA GLY A 73 -9.00 9.00 15.08
C GLY A 73 -8.91 8.81 13.56
N CYS A 74 -10.02 8.50 12.88
CA CYS A 74 -10.06 8.39 11.43
C CYS A 74 -10.07 9.77 10.76
N ASN A 75 -9.24 9.98 9.74
CA ASN A 75 -9.20 11.23 8.96
C ASN A 75 -10.48 11.50 8.16
N ARG A 76 -11.34 10.49 7.97
CA ARG A 76 -12.64 10.64 7.29
C ARG A 76 -13.76 11.09 8.22
N LEU A 77 -13.60 10.90 9.54
CA LEU A 77 -14.60 11.32 10.52
C LEU A 77 -14.55 12.84 10.67
N ARG A 78 -15.58 13.51 10.14
CA ARG A 78 -15.64 14.98 10.12
C ARG A 78 -17.03 15.49 10.48
N LYS A 79 -17.07 16.68 11.07
CA LYS A 79 -18.31 17.41 11.31
C LYS A 79 -18.72 18.10 10.02
N ASP A 80 -19.86 17.71 9.48
CA ASP A 80 -20.35 18.19 8.19
C ASP A 80 -21.88 18.13 8.12
N LYS A 81 -22.45 18.70 7.05
CA LYS A 81 -23.87 18.54 6.70
C LYS A 81 -24.04 17.35 5.78
N TRP A 82 -24.57 16.27 6.34
CA TRP A 82 -24.83 15.04 5.60
C TRP A 82 -26.23 15.06 5.01
N GLU A 83 -26.32 15.26 3.70
CA GLU A 83 -27.59 15.30 2.99
C GLU A 83 -28.20 13.90 2.86
N LYS A 84 -29.53 13.83 2.93
CA LYS A 84 -30.25 12.60 2.66
C LYS A 84 -30.26 12.35 1.14
N LEU A 85 -30.00 11.12 0.73
CA LEU A 85 -30.16 10.71 -0.66
C LEU A 85 -31.62 10.80 -1.11
N GLU A 86 -31.82 11.04 -2.40
CA GLU A 86 -33.15 11.22 -2.97
C GLU A 86 -33.97 9.92 -2.95
N GLY A 87 -35.29 10.06 -2.81
CA GLY A 87 -36.22 8.93 -2.83
C GLY A 87 -35.98 7.91 -1.72
N ASN A 88 -35.92 6.63 -2.11
CA ASN A 88 -35.72 5.48 -1.22
C ASN A 88 -34.23 5.08 -1.08
N ALA A 89 -33.31 5.84 -1.68
CA ALA A 89 -31.91 5.47 -1.69
C ALA A 89 -31.33 5.49 -0.27
N LEU A 90 -30.69 4.38 0.09
CA LEU A 90 -29.95 4.20 1.33
C LEU A 90 -28.45 4.38 1.13
N PHE A 91 -27.98 4.20 -0.11
CA PHE A 91 -26.57 4.23 -0.50
C PHE A 91 -26.40 4.90 -1.85
N ASN A 92 -25.23 5.50 -2.09
CA ASN A 92 -24.77 5.90 -3.43
C ASN A 92 -23.56 5.07 -3.90
N GLN A 93 -23.06 4.17 -3.06
CA GLN A 93 -21.97 3.27 -3.41
C GLN A 93 -22.09 1.94 -2.64
N ILE A 94 -21.86 0.84 -3.35
CA ILE A 94 -21.83 -0.52 -2.77
C ILE A 94 -20.48 -1.15 -3.11
N GLU A 95 -19.82 -1.73 -2.10
CA GLU A 95 -18.59 -2.51 -2.27
C GLU A 95 -18.88 -4.00 -2.09
N ILE A 96 -18.40 -4.83 -3.01
CA ILE A 96 -18.46 -6.29 -2.94
C ILE A 96 -17.05 -6.80 -2.62
N SER A 97 -16.88 -7.36 -1.43
CA SER A 97 -15.58 -7.80 -0.90
C SER A 97 -15.71 -9.21 -0.31
N ASN A 98 -15.79 -10.21 -1.16
CA ASN A 98 -16.15 -11.58 -0.76
C ASN A 98 -15.01 -12.34 -0.07
N PHE A 99 -13.75 -12.02 -0.37
CA PHE A 99 -12.56 -12.71 0.18
C PHE A 99 -12.57 -14.24 0.09
N THR A 100 -13.39 -14.83 -0.79
CA THR A 100 -13.61 -16.29 -0.84
C THR A 100 -12.70 -17.03 -1.81
N LEU A 101 -12.28 -16.40 -2.91
CA LEU A 101 -11.49 -17.02 -3.97
C LEU A 101 -10.44 -16.05 -4.50
N CYS A 102 -9.22 -16.55 -4.68
CA CYS A 102 -8.14 -15.85 -5.35
C CYS A 102 -7.18 -16.87 -6.00
N ASN A 103 -6.66 -16.54 -7.17
CA ASN A 103 -5.67 -17.33 -7.91
C ASN A 103 -4.22 -16.90 -7.64
N LEU A 104 -4.01 -15.94 -6.73
CA LEU A 104 -2.72 -15.50 -6.22
C LEU A 104 -2.52 -15.89 -4.75
N LYS A 105 -1.29 -15.69 -4.24
CA LYS A 105 -0.94 -15.88 -2.82
C LYS A 105 -0.08 -14.71 -2.35
N CYS A 106 -0.63 -13.49 -2.42
CA CYS A 106 0.16 -12.31 -2.08
C CYS A 106 0.60 -12.35 -0.62
N ASP A 107 1.84 -11.93 -0.35
CA ASP A 107 2.47 -11.95 0.98
C ASP A 107 1.81 -10.99 1.99
N TYR A 108 1.00 -10.05 1.50
CA TYR A 108 0.19 -9.13 2.29
C TYR A 108 -1.31 -9.50 2.32
N CYS A 109 -1.73 -10.55 1.61
CA CYS A 109 -3.15 -10.82 1.42
C CYS A 109 -3.79 -11.34 2.72
N TYR A 110 -4.91 -10.74 3.10
CA TYR A 110 -5.64 -11.12 4.31
C TYR A 110 -6.05 -12.60 4.31
N THR A 111 -6.46 -13.15 3.18
CA THR A 111 -6.84 -14.58 3.03
C THR A 111 -5.66 -15.55 3.14
N VAL A 112 -4.44 -15.07 2.91
CA VAL A 112 -3.19 -15.86 3.04
C VAL A 112 -2.67 -15.80 4.46
N LEU A 113 -2.72 -14.62 5.08
CA LEU A 113 -2.19 -14.37 6.42
C LEU A 113 -3.10 -14.91 7.53
N HIS A 114 -4.42 -14.88 7.32
CA HIS A 114 -5.43 -15.30 8.28
C HIS A 114 -6.08 -16.61 7.83
N LYS A 115 -5.52 -17.75 8.28
CA LYS A 115 -5.97 -19.10 7.89
C LYS A 115 -7.43 -19.37 8.23
N GLU A 116 -7.98 -18.70 9.22
CA GLU A 116 -9.38 -18.73 9.62
C GLU A 116 -10.34 -18.12 8.55
N TRP A 117 -9.80 -17.37 7.59
CA TRP A 117 -10.51 -16.83 6.43
C TRP A 117 -10.26 -17.62 5.14
N ASN A 118 -9.39 -18.64 5.19
CA ASN A 118 -9.20 -19.58 4.10
C ASN A 118 -10.32 -20.61 4.09
N LEU A 119 -11.48 -20.15 3.64
CA LEU A 119 -12.72 -20.89 3.70
C LEU A 119 -12.93 -21.65 2.40
N PRO A 120 -13.51 -22.87 2.44
CA PRO A 120 -13.91 -23.55 1.22
C PRO A 120 -14.85 -22.62 0.44
N ALA A 121 -14.67 -22.58 -0.89
CA ALA A 121 -15.38 -21.69 -1.82
C ALA A 121 -16.88 -21.59 -1.49
N TYR A 122 -17.24 -20.62 -0.66
CA TYR A 122 -18.62 -20.42 -0.25
C TYR A 122 -19.32 -19.77 -1.44
N ALA A 123 -20.37 -20.41 -1.94
CA ALA A 123 -21.19 -19.85 -3.00
C ALA A 123 -22.01 -18.71 -2.42
N TYR A 124 -21.43 -17.50 -2.40
CA TYR A 124 -22.10 -16.28 -1.99
C TYR A 124 -22.82 -15.69 -3.21
N ASN A 125 -24.05 -16.12 -3.45
CA ASN A 125 -24.87 -15.63 -4.56
C ASN A 125 -25.45 -14.25 -4.22
N LEU A 126 -24.97 -13.24 -4.93
CA LEU A 126 -25.37 -11.85 -4.71
C LEU A 126 -26.54 -11.39 -5.59
N SER A 127 -26.97 -12.18 -6.60
CA SER A 127 -28.07 -11.79 -7.49
C SER A 127 -29.35 -11.44 -6.73
N PRO A 128 -29.84 -12.24 -5.74
CA PRO A 128 -31.04 -11.89 -4.98
C PRO A 128 -30.91 -10.60 -4.16
N VAL A 129 -29.69 -10.26 -3.73
CA VAL A 129 -29.41 -9.03 -2.99
C VAL A 129 -29.56 -7.82 -3.90
N PHE A 130 -28.98 -7.89 -5.09
CA PHE A 130 -29.07 -6.82 -6.07
C PHE A 130 -30.47 -6.68 -6.67
N GLU A 131 -31.20 -7.78 -6.89
CA GLU A 131 -32.62 -7.73 -7.25
C GLU A 131 -33.43 -6.94 -6.21
N ASP A 132 -33.18 -7.17 -4.91
CA ASP A 132 -33.84 -6.44 -3.83
C ASP A 132 -33.45 -4.96 -3.80
N ILE A 133 -32.15 -4.65 -3.95
CA ILE A 133 -31.64 -3.27 -4.04
C ILE A 133 -32.32 -2.50 -5.19
N ILE A 134 -32.34 -3.08 -6.38
CA ILE A 134 -32.88 -2.47 -7.59
C ILE A 134 -34.39 -2.28 -7.46
N ARG A 135 -35.11 -3.33 -7.04
CA ARG A 135 -36.58 -3.30 -6.92
C ARG A 135 -37.08 -2.21 -5.97
N ASN A 136 -36.37 -2.00 -4.86
CA ASN A 136 -36.79 -1.04 -3.84
C ASN A 136 -36.14 0.35 -3.99
N GLY A 137 -35.21 0.51 -4.94
CA GLY A 137 -34.48 1.76 -5.15
C GLY A 137 -33.54 2.12 -4.00
N TYR A 138 -32.90 1.12 -3.37
CA TYR A 138 -31.99 1.35 -2.23
C TYR A 138 -30.62 1.90 -2.64
N LEU A 139 -30.25 1.78 -3.92
CA LEU A 139 -29.08 2.43 -4.50
C LEU A 139 -29.54 3.65 -5.30
N HIS A 140 -28.90 4.79 -5.05
CA HIS A 140 -29.14 6.02 -5.79
C HIS A 140 -28.96 5.81 -7.30
N GLU A 141 -29.69 6.56 -8.14
CA GLU A 141 -29.64 6.41 -9.61
C GLU A 141 -28.24 6.61 -10.20
N SER A 142 -27.44 7.48 -9.60
CA SER A 142 -26.03 7.70 -9.94
C SER A 142 -25.07 6.78 -9.18
N GLY A 143 -25.59 5.69 -8.61
CA GLY A 143 -24.89 4.79 -7.72
C GLY A 143 -23.73 4.06 -8.40
N ARG A 144 -22.75 3.65 -7.59
CA ARG A 144 -21.54 2.97 -8.07
C ARG A 144 -21.32 1.65 -7.34
N ILE A 145 -20.79 0.68 -8.08
CA ILE A 145 -20.41 -0.62 -7.53
C ILE A 145 -18.89 -0.78 -7.58
N GLU A 146 -18.30 -1.23 -6.48
CA GLU A 146 -16.88 -1.57 -6.40
C GLU A 146 -16.72 -3.06 -6.12
N TRP A 147 -15.81 -3.72 -6.84
CA TRP A 147 -15.54 -5.16 -6.69
C TRP A 147 -14.12 -5.37 -6.19
N ALA A 148 -13.94 -6.00 -5.02
CA ALA A 148 -12.65 -6.18 -4.38
C ALA A 148 -12.57 -7.47 -3.54
N GLY A 149 -11.59 -7.51 -2.63
CA GLY A 149 -11.37 -8.58 -1.66
C GLY A 149 -10.57 -9.77 -2.21
N GLY A 150 -11.24 -10.63 -2.98
CA GLY A 150 -10.62 -11.77 -3.64
C GLY A 150 -10.16 -11.42 -5.06
N GLU A 151 -10.36 -12.36 -5.99
CA GLU A 151 -10.32 -12.07 -7.43
C GLU A 151 -11.76 -12.11 -7.98
N PRO A 152 -12.38 -10.96 -8.28
CA PRO A 152 -13.77 -10.92 -8.75
C PRO A 152 -14.01 -11.73 -10.03
N THR A 153 -13.07 -11.70 -10.99
CA THR A 153 -13.28 -12.27 -12.33
C THR A 153 -13.34 -13.80 -12.38
N ILE A 154 -12.98 -14.48 -11.28
CA ILE A 154 -13.06 -15.94 -11.16
C ILE A 154 -14.22 -16.40 -10.29
N LEU A 155 -15.05 -15.47 -9.78
CA LEU A 155 -16.28 -15.82 -9.10
C LEU A 155 -17.28 -16.39 -10.12
N LYS A 156 -18.00 -17.44 -9.70
CA LYS A 156 -18.90 -18.19 -10.58
C LYS A 156 -20.01 -17.33 -11.18
N ASP A 157 -20.49 -16.35 -10.42
CA ASP A 157 -21.62 -15.47 -10.72
C ASP A 157 -21.18 -14.07 -11.21
N PHE A 158 -19.87 -13.82 -11.37
CA PHE A 158 -19.36 -12.49 -11.72
C PHE A 158 -20.00 -11.93 -12.99
N GLY A 159 -19.92 -12.65 -14.12
CA GLY A 159 -20.42 -12.16 -15.41
C GLY A 159 -21.94 -11.95 -15.45
N GLU A 160 -22.71 -12.79 -14.75
CA GLU A 160 -24.16 -12.63 -14.67
C GLU A 160 -24.55 -11.38 -13.86
N LEU A 161 -23.94 -11.21 -12.69
CA LEU A 161 -24.20 -10.09 -11.79
C LEU A 161 -23.68 -8.77 -12.35
N GLU A 162 -22.49 -8.76 -12.93
CA GLU A 162 -21.90 -7.62 -13.64
C GLU A 162 -22.85 -7.12 -14.72
N LYS A 163 -23.32 -8.03 -15.59
CA LYS A 163 -24.25 -7.69 -16.66
C LYS A 163 -25.58 -7.14 -16.13
N MET A 164 -26.13 -7.76 -15.08
CA MET A 164 -27.37 -7.27 -14.46
C MET A 164 -27.21 -5.83 -13.93
N ILE A 165 -26.08 -5.51 -13.31
CA ILE A 165 -25.76 -4.18 -12.80
C ILE A 165 -25.58 -3.19 -13.96
N LEU A 166 -24.90 -3.63 -15.03
CA LEU A 166 -24.66 -2.84 -16.23
C LEU A 166 -25.96 -2.50 -16.97
N ASP A 167 -26.90 -3.45 -17.09
CA ASP A 167 -28.22 -3.27 -17.70
C ASP A 167 -29.08 -2.25 -16.94
N LYS A 168 -28.80 -2.03 -15.65
CA LYS A 168 -29.42 -0.96 -14.85
C LYS A 168 -28.69 0.37 -14.92
N GLY A 169 -27.56 0.43 -15.62
CA GLY A 169 -26.83 1.66 -15.91
C GLY A 169 -25.84 2.09 -14.83
N PHE A 170 -25.67 1.31 -13.76
CA PHE A 170 -24.74 1.61 -12.68
C PHE A 170 -23.28 1.48 -13.15
N PHE A 171 -22.45 2.43 -12.74
CA PHE A 171 -21.03 2.41 -13.05
C PHE A 171 -20.30 1.46 -12.10
N GLN A 172 -19.30 0.74 -12.61
CA GLN A 172 -18.57 -0.25 -11.84
C GLN A 172 -17.06 0.03 -11.83
N THR A 173 -16.42 -0.20 -10.69
CA THR A 173 -14.96 -0.22 -10.56
C THR A 173 -14.55 -1.61 -10.12
N VAL A 174 -13.70 -2.29 -10.91
CA VAL A 174 -13.27 -3.65 -10.62
C VAL A 174 -11.80 -3.65 -10.20
N PHE A 175 -11.55 -3.99 -8.94
CA PHE A 175 -10.23 -4.27 -8.42
C PHE A 175 -9.89 -5.74 -8.69
N THR A 176 -9.13 -5.99 -9.76
CA THR A 176 -8.72 -7.32 -10.21
C THR A 176 -7.19 -7.43 -10.18
N ASN A 177 -6.67 -8.64 -10.06
CA ASN A 177 -5.25 -8.93 -10.26
C ASN A 177 -4.87 -9.15 -11.73
N SER A 178 -5.85 -9.17 -12.64
CA SER A 178 -5.67 -9.31 -14.09
C SER A 178 -4.94 -10.57 -14.56
N VAL A 179 -4.85 -11.62 -13.73
CA VAL A 179 -4.26 -12.91 -14.14
C VAL A 179 -5.13 -13.60 -15.18
N VAL A 180 -6.44 -13.58 -14.98
CA VAL A 180 -7.43 -14.10 -15.93
C VAL A 180 -8.01 -12.93 -16.71
N PHE A 181 -8.05 -13.08 -18.04
CA PHE A 181 -8.71 -12.10 -18.89
C PHE A 181 -10.23 -12.30 -18.86
N SER A 182 -10.99 -11.22 -18.72
CA SER A 182 -12.45 -11.20 -18.75
C SER A 182 -12.94 -10.40 -19.94
N GLU A 183 -13.72 -11.05 -20.79
CA GLU A 183 -14.38 -10.41 -21.93
C GLU A 183 -15.47 -9.42 -21.47
N ASP A 184 -16.15 -9.71 -20.36
CA ASP A 184 -17.14 -8.82 -19.74
C ASP A 184 -16.51 -7.48 -19.34
N LEU A 185 -15.33 -7.53 -18.68
CA LEU A 185 -14.57 -6.33 -18.35
C LEU A 185 -14.13 -5.54 -19.58
N GLU A 186 -13.67 -6.23 -20.63
CA GLU A 186 -13.30 -5.58 -21.89
C GLU A 186 -14.50 -4.85 -22.52
N GLN A 187 -15.66 -5.50 -22.55
CA GLN A 187 -16.89 -4.92 -23.07
C GLN A 187 -17.32 -3.69 -22.27
N GLY A 188 -17.35 -3.79 -20.94
CA GLY A 188 -17.74 -2.69 -20.06
C GLY A 188 -16.78 -1.48 -20.12
N LEU A 189 -15.48 -1.72 -20.31
CA LEU A 189 -14.49 -0.68 -20.57
C LEU A 189 -14.76 0.06 -21.89
N ARG A 190 -15.04 -0.67 -22.98
CA ARG A 190 -15.38 -0.07 -24.29
C ARG A 190 -16.63 0.79 -24.21
N GLN A 191 -17.58 0.42 -23.35
CA GLN A 191 -18.80 1.20 -23.08
C GLN A 191 -18.59 2.37 -22.11
N LYS A 192 -17.40 2.51 -21.52
CA LYS A 192 -17.09 3.50 -20.46
C LYS A 192 -18.02 3.39 -19.25
N LYS A 193 -18.47 2.17 -18.94
CA LYS A 193 -19.31 1.84 -17.80
C LYS A 193 -18.57 1.10 -16.69
N ILE A 194 -17.40 0.56 -17.01
CA ILE A 194 -16.48 -0.07 -16.08
C ILE A 194 -15.16 0.69 -16.05
N SER A 195 -14.54 0.72 -14.88
CA SER A 195 -13.12 1.01 -14.71
C SER A 195 -12.40 -0.16 -14.06
N ILE A 196 -11.12 -0.33 -14.37
CA ILE A 196 -10.28 -1.38 -13.79
C ILE A 196 -9.16 -0.74 -12.98
N VAL A 197 -8.89 -1.31 -11.80
CA VAL A 197 -7.68 -1.03 -11.02
C VAL A 197 -6.95 -2.35 -10.77
N THR A 198 -5.73 -2.50 -11.29
CA THR A 198 -4.93 -3.73 -11.11
C THR A 198 -3.82 -3.56 -10.10
N SER A 199 -3.82 -4.35 -9.03
CA SER A 199 -2.69 -4.40 -8.08
C SER A 199 -1.58 -5.30 -8.65
N ILE A 200 -0.48 -4.71 -9.12
CA ILE A 200 0.65 -5.46 -9.68
C ILE A 200 1.77 -5.55 -8.65
N ASP A 201 2.07 -4.45 -7.97
CA ASP A 201 2.99 -4.36 -6.81
C ASP A 201 4.41 -4.89 -7.08
N ALA A 202 4.85 -4.86 -8.35
CA ALA A 202 6.18 -5.28 -8.78
C ALA A 202 6.52 -4.72 -10.18
N GLY A 203 7.79 -4.41 -10.40
CA GLY A 203 8.37 -4.02 -11.67
C GLY A 203 9.26 -5.07 -12.31
N THR A 204 9.56 -6.15 -11.59
CA THR A 204 10.30 -7.30 -12.13
C THR A 204 9.54 -8.63 -11.91
N PRO A 205 9.76 -9.65 -12.77
CA PRO A 205 9.19 -10.98 -12.54
C PRO A 205 9.61 -11.60 -11.20
N GLU A 206 10.85 -11.33 -10.76
CA GLU A 206 11.36 -11.85 -9.50
C GLU A 206 10.63 -11.26 -8.30
N THR A 207 10.49 -9.94 -8.24
CA THR A 207 9.72 -9.25 -7.20
C THR A 207 8.27 -9.69 -7.24
N TYR A 208 7.67 -9.81 -8.43
CA TYR A 208 6.29 -10.26 -8.57
C TYR A 208 6.09 -11.66 -7.96
N ARG A 209 7.00 -12.61 -8.20
CA ARG A 209 6.92 -13.94 -7.56
C ARG A 209 7.01 -13.85 -6.04
N LYS A 210 7.88 -13.00 -5.49
CA LYS A 210 8.02 -12.79 -4.04
C LYS A 210 6.75 -12.17 -3.43
N VAL A 211 6.20 -11.13 -4.06
CA VAL A 211 5.06 -10.36 -3.55
C VAL A 211 3.72 -11.05 -3.80
N LYS A 212 3.52 -11.68 -4.97
CA LYS A 212 2.24 -12.27 -5.40
C LYS A 212 2.15 -13.78 -5.24
N GLY A 213 3.28 -14.45 -5.01
CA GLY A 213 3.36 -15.89 -4.76
C GLY A 213 3.08 -16.77 -6.00
N LYS A 214 3.09 -16.20 -7.21
CA LYS A 214 2.82 -16.88 -8.49
C LYS A 214 3.66 -16.28 -9.62
N ASP A 215 3.90 -17.08 -10.66
CA ASP A 215 4.67 -16.68 -11.84
C ASP A 215 3.74 -16.33 -13.01
N CYS A 216 3.10 -15.16 -12.92
CA CYS A 216 2.13 -14.67 -13.92
C CYS A 216 2.36 -13.20 -14.29
N PHE A 217 3.57 -12.69 -14.07
CA PHE A 217 3.96 -11.29 -14.33
C PHE A 217 3.67 -10.86 -15.77
N ASP A 218 4.18 -11.61 -16.76
CA ASP A 218 4.00 -11.29 -18.17
C ASP A 218 2.53 -11.42 -18.60
N THR A 219 1.83 -12.43 -18.10
CA THR A 219 0.40 -12.64 -18.35
C THR A 219 -0.44 -11.46 -17.85
N VAL A 220 -0.17 -10.97 -16.63
CA VAL A 220 -0.88 -9.82 -16.06
C VAL A 220 -0.66 -8.57 -16.92
N TRP A 221 0.59 -8.28 -17.29
CA TRP A 221 0.89 -7.12 -18.14
C TRP A 221 0.28 -7.24 -19.54
N ALA A 222 0.27 -8.44 -20.13
CA ALA A 222 -0.41 -8.68 -21.41
C ALA A 222 -1.93 -8.39 -21.30
N ASN A 223 -2.58 -8.83 -20.23
CA ASN A 223 -4.00 -8.58 -19.99
C ASN A 223 -4.30 -7.10 -19.70
N VAL A 224 -3.50 -6.45 -18.85
CA VAL A 224 -3.58 -5.01 -18.59
C VAL A 224 -3.45 -4.22 -19.89
N GLY A 225 -2.50 -4.60 -20.75
CA GLY A 225 -2.33 -4.01 -22.08
C GLY A 225 -3.55 -4.19 -22.99
N ARG A 226 -4.22 -5.36 -22.94
CA ARG A 226 -5.47 -5.59 -23.67
C ARG A 226 -6.58 -4.66 -23.17
N TYR A 227 -6.76 -4.55 -21.87
CA TYR A 227 -7.74 -3.63 -21.27
C TYR A 227 -7.43 -2.18 -21.62
N ALA A 228 -6.18 -1.73 -21.54
CA ALA A 228 -5.79 -0.36 -21.85
C ALA A 228 -6.13 0.04 -23.30
N ARG A 229 -6.00 -0.89 -24.26
CA ARG A 229 -6.34 -0.67 -25.67
C ARG A 229 -7.83 -0.45 -25.95
N THR A 230 -8.71 -0.69 -24.98
CA THR A 230 -10.14 -0.39 -25.12
C THR A 230 -10.45 1.10 -25.11
N GLY A 231 -9.54 1.93 -24.57
CA GLY A 231 -9.79 3.35 -24.30
C GLY A 231 -10.64 3.63 -23.06
N GLY A 232 -11.03 2.60 -22.31
CA GLY A 232 -11.65 2.72 -20.98
C GLY A 232 -10.63 3.08 -19.90
N TYR A 233 -11.11 3.40 -18.70
CA TYR A 233 -10.22 3.74 -17.58
C TYR A 233 -9.58 2.49 -16.99
N VAL A 234 -8.26 2.37 -17.15
CA VAL A 234 -7.45 1.32 -16.55
C VAL A 234 -6.32 1.98 -15.76
N ALA A 235 -6.27 1.68 -14.47
CA ALA A 235 -5.21 2.11 -13.58
C ALA A 235 -4.46 0.90 -13.01
N VAL A 236 -3.21 1.12 -12.62
CA VAL A 236 -2.43 0.14 -11.86
C VAL A 236 -2.13 0.68 -10.47
N LYS A 237 -2.08 -0.22 -9.51
CA LYS A 237 -1.78 0.05 -8.11
C LYS A 237 -0.47 -0.62 -7.72
N TYR A 238 0.27 0.08 -6.87
CA TYR A 238 1.53 -0.35 -6.29
C TYR A 238 1.46 -0.22 -4.77
N ILE A 239 1.32 -1.35 -4.08
CA ILE A 239 1.46 -1.46 -2.63
C ILE A 239 2.95 -1.51 -2.33
N VAL A 240 3.45 -0.47 -1.67
CA VAL A 240 4.87 -0.34 -1.33
C VAL A 240 5.19 -1.19 -0.11
N LYS A 241 6.25 -1.99 -0.21
CA LYS A 241 6.73 -2.95 0.77
C LYS A 241 8.25 -2.96 0.80
N HIS A 242 8.81 -3.47 1.89
CA HIS A 242 10.25 -3.64 2.04
C HIS A 242 10.91 -4.48 0.92
N ASN A 243 10.18 -5.43 0.33
CA ASN A 243 10.69 -6.32 -0.72
C ASN A 243 10.44 -5.82 -2.15
N ASN A 244 9.90 -4.61 -2.33
CA ASN A 244 9.66 -3.99 -3.64
C ASN A 244 9.93 -2.47 -3.66
N SER A 245 10.48 -1.90 -2.60
CA SER A 245 10.73 -0.46 -2.44
C SER A 245 11.95 0.06 -3.19
N ASP A 246 12.75 -0.81 -3.81
CA ASP A 246 14.00 -0.44 -4.46
C ASP A 246 13.82 0.28 -5.82
N MET A 247 14.86 0.99 -6.24
CA MET A 247 14.83 1.79 -7.47
C MET A 247 14.61 0.92 -8.71
N LYS A 248 15.22 -0.27 -8.76
CA LYS A 248 15.14 -1.17 -9.91
C LYS A 248 13.69 -1.60 -10.14
N ASP A 249 12.99 -1.95 -9.06
CA ASP A 249 11.60 -2.38 -9.14
C ASP A 249 10.67 -1.21 -9.48
N ILE A 250 10.82 -0.05 -8.84
CA ILE A 250 10.03 1.15 -9.15
C ILE A 250 10.20 1.55 -10.63
N GLN A 251 11.44 1.61 -11.13
CA GLN A 251 11.71 1.97 -12.52
C GLN A 251 11.20 0.93 -13.51
N GLY A 252 11.35 -0.37 -13.19
CA GLY A 252 10.80 -1.46 -14.00
C GLY A 252 9.29 -1.35 -14.13
N PHE A 253 8.60 -1.09 -13.02
CA PHE A 253 7.16 -0.92 -12.97
C PHE A 253 6.68 0.27 -13.81
N LEU A 254 7.31 1.44 -13.65
CA LEU A 254 6.96 2.63 -14.42
C LEU A 254 7.26 2.48 -15.92
N SER A 255 8.36 1.79 -16.27
CA SER A 255 8.69 1.49 -17.67
C SER A 255 7.64 0.61 -18.33
N LEU A 256 7.07 -0.35 -17.59
CA LEU A 256 5.95 -1.17 -18.06
C LEU A 256 4.67 -0.35 -18.18
N CYS A 257 4.37 0.54 -17.21
CA CYS A 257 3.24 1.47 -17.33
C CYS A 257 3.34 2.28 -18.63
N LYS A 258 4.52 2.82 -18.95
CA LYS A 258 4.77 3.54 -20.20
C LYS A 258 4.59 2.65 -21.43
N THR A 259 5.14 1.43 -21.40
CA THR A 259 5.05 0.44 -22.51
C THR A 259 3.59 0.11 -22.84
N TYR A 260 2.73 -0.02 -21.83
CA TYR A 260 1.33 -0.36 -21.98
C TYR A 260 0.38 0.86 -21.99
N ASN A 261 0.92 2.07 -22.10
CA ASN A 261 0.18 3.34 -22.12
C ASN A 261 -0.78 3.51 -20.93
N ILE A 262 -0.34 3.15 -19.73
CA ILE A 262 -1.10 3.36 -18.50
C ILE A 262 -0.85 4.78 -17.99
N PRO A 263 -1.87 5.66 -18.00
CA PRO A 263 -1.65 7.09 -17.76
C PRO A 263 -1.55 7.44 -16.27
N ALA A 264 -2.06 6.56 -15.39
CA ALA A 264 -2.15 6.80 -13.96
C ALA A 264 -1.77 5.56 -13.15
N VAL A 265 -0.94 5.81 -12.13
CA VAL A 265 -0.51 4.84 -11.13
C VAL A 265 -1.00 5.31 -9.78
N THR A 266 -1.41 4.39 -8.91
CA THR A 266 -1.70 4.70 -7.51
C THR A 266 -0.72 4.00 -6.59
N ALA A 267 0.01 4.77 -5.76
CA ALA A 267 0.86 4.21 -4.72
C ALA A 267 0.13 4.21 -3.37
N VAL A 268 0.22 3.10 -2.65
CA VAL A 268 -0.37 2.93 -1.32
C VAL A 268 0.61 2.25 -0.36
N PRO A 269 0.55 2.56 0.95
CA PRO A 269 1.36 1.86 1.94
C PRO A 269 0.82 0.45 2.21
N ASP A 270 1.63 -0.40 2.83
CA ASP A 270 1.21 -1.73 3.26
C ASP A 270 0.11 -1.66 4.34
N ASN A 271 -0.83 -2.60 4.32
CA ASN A 271 -1.95 -2.59 5.25
C ASN A 271 -1.53 -2.70 6.73
N ASN A 272 -0.40 -3.34 7.03
CA ASN A 272 0.13 -3.40 8.38
C ASN A 272 0.59 -2.02 8.86
N GLU A 273 1.27 -1.26 8.00
CA GLU A 273 1.70 0.11 8.32
C GLU A 273 0.50 1.05 8.56
N ILE A 274 -0.56 0.90 7.75
CA ILE A 274 -1.83 1.62 7.94
C ILE A 274 -2.46 1.25 9.29
N SER A 275 -2.56 -0.05 9.58
CA SER A 275 -3.22 -0.56 10.78
C SER A 275 -2.49 -0.14 12.07
N GLU A 276 -1.16 -0.07 12.02
CA GLU A 276 -0.31 0.40 13.13
C GLU A 276 -0.26 1.93 13.26
N ASP A 277 -0.87 2.67 12.33
CA ASP A 277 -0.78 4.15 12.23
C ASP A 277 0.68 4.64 12.18
N ARG A 278 1.52 3.86 11.48
CA ARG A 278 2.96 4.11 11.37
C ARG A 278 3.48 3.68 10.00
N ILE A 279 3.42 4.59 9.03
CA ILE A 279 4.10 4.42 7.74
C ILE A 279 5.60 4.65 7.90
N SER A 280 6.40 3.69 7.43
CA SER A 280 7.87 3.72 7.51
C SER A 280 8.50 4.72 6.56
N ASP A 281 9.71 5.16 6.89
CA ASP A 281 10.49 6.07 6.05
C ASP A 281 10.87 5.42 4.71
N GLU A 282 11.04 4.09 4.70
CA GLU A 282 11.23 3.31 3.49
C GLU A 282 10.06 3.48 2.53
N THR A 283 8.83 3.28 3.02
CA THR A 283 7.61 3.47 2.22
C THR A 283 7.48 4.90 1.72
N LEU A 284 7.68 5.90 2.61
CA LEU A 284 7.57 7.31 2.22
C LEU A 284 8.60 7.69 1.16
N TYR A 285 9.83 7.19 1.28
CA TYR A 285 10.87 7.44 0.30
C TYR A 285 10.59 6.76 -1.03
N ALA A 286 10.17 5.49 -1.02
CA ALA A 286 9.82 4.78 -2.25
C ALA A 286 8.69 5.49 -3.01
N VAL A 287 7.69 6.05 -2.29
CA VAL A 287 6.66 6.90 -2.90
C VAL A 287 7.24 8.19 -3.49
N ALA A 288 8.18 8.85 -2.80
CA ALA A 288 8.86 10.03 -3.31
C ALA A 288 9.70 9.73 -4.56
N VAL A 289 10.44 8.62 -4.57
CA VAL A 289 11.17 8.11 -5.74
C VAL A 289 10.21 7.88 -6.89
N MET A 290 9.12 7.14 -6.65
CA MET A 290 8.10 6.86 -7.65
C MET A 290 7.49 8.16 -8.20
N SER A 291 7.30 9.19 -7.36
CA SER A 291 6.81 10.50 -7.80
C SER A 291 7.79 11.19 -8.75
N ARG A 292 9.09 11.16 -8.46
CA ARG A 292 10.11 11.76 -9.35
C ARG A 292 10.23 10.99 -10.66
N GLU A 293 10.29 9.66 -10.59
CA GLU A 293 10.47 8.80 -11.75
C GLU A 293 9.23 8.78 -12.66
N SER A 294 8.02 8.82 -12.09
CA SER A 294 6.78 8.94 -12.87
C SER A 294 6.69 10.27 -13.60
N ALA A 295 7.06 11.39 -12.93
CA ALA A 295 7.11 12.71 -13.54
C ALA A 295 8.07 12.76 -14.75
N LYS A 296 9.26 12.16 -14.64
CA LYS A 296 10.22 12.03 -15.77
C LYS A 296 9.63 11.30 -16.97
N GLN A 297 8.66 10.42 -16.74
CA GLN A 297 8.03 9.59 -17.77
C GLN A 297 6.66 10.12 -18.22
N GLY A 298 6.17 11.23 -17.65
CA GLY A 298 4.85 11.79 -17.95
C GLY A 298 3.69 10.94 -17.42
N ILE A 299 3.92 10.11 -16.41
CA ILE A 299 2.91 9.26 -15.77
C ILE A 299 2.36 10.00 -14.55
N HIS A 300 1.03 10.04 -14.39
CA HIS A 300 0.42 10.62 -13.21
C HIS A 300 0.51 9.64 -12.03
N LEU A 301 1.15 10.06 -10.94
CA LEU A 301 1.13 9.33 -9.67
C LEU A 301 0.05 9.89 -8.74
N ASN A 302 -0.92 9.05 -8.40
CA ASN A 302 -1.88 9.30 -7.35
C ASN A 302 -1.35 8.77 -6.02
N ILE A 303 -1.05 9.68 -5.09
CA ILE A 303 -0.67 9.36 -3.72
C ILE A 303 -1.94 9.47 -2.88
N GLN A 304 -2.45 8.34 -2.38
CA GLN A 304 -3.73 8.32 -1.67
C GLN A 304 -3.66 9.05 -0.33
N LYS A 305 -4.16 10.29 -0.30
CA LYS A 305 -4.23 11.13 0.90
C LYS A 305 -4.96 10.46 2.06
N ASP A 306 -5.87 9.53 1.77
CA ASP A 306 -6.62 8.79 2.78
C ASP A 306 -5.71 7.93 3.68
N TYR A 307 -4.59 7.43 3.15
CA TYR A 307 -3.63 6.64 3.91
C TYR A 307 -2.48 7.49 4.47
N PHE A 308 -1.97 8.43 3.67
CA PHE A 308 -0.81 9.24 4.08
C PHE A 308 -1.20 10.44 4.98
N GLY A 309 -2.39 11.00 4.81
CA GLY A 309 -2.81 12.23 5.50
C GLY A 309 -1.83 13.40 5.31
N GLU A 310 -2.02 14.48 6.06
CA GLU A 310 -1.11 15.64 6.01
C GLU A 310 0.28 15.33 6.58
N LYS A 311 0.31 14.53 7.66
CA LYS A 311 1.53 14.13 8.37
C LYS A 311 2.57 13.53 7.42
N TYR A 312 2.18 12.55 6.61
CA TYR A 312 3.11 11.87 5.71
C TYR A 312 3.27 12.57 4.36
N SER A 313 2.25 13.30 3.88
CA SER A 313 2.35 14.08 2.64
C SER A 313 3.47 15.13 2.71
N ARG A 314 3.65 15.79 3.87
CA ARG A 314 4.76 16.73 4.08
C ARG A 314 6.12 16.04 3.93
N ARG A 315 6.30 14.89 4.57
CA ARG A 315 7.55 14.12 4.53
C ARG A 315 7.86 13.60 3.14
N ILE A 316 6.85 13.13 2.41
CA ILE A 316 7.01 12.73 1.00
C ILE A 316 7.48 13.93 0.17
N SER A 317 6.90 15.12 0.39
CA SER A 317 7.30 16.33 -0.33
C SER A 317 8.74 16.72 -0.02
N GLU A 318 9.16 16.65 1.24
CA GLU A 318 10.56 16.85 1.67
C GLU A 318 11.49 15.86 0.93
N TYR A 319 11.15 14.57 0.88
CA TYR A 319 11.94 13.59 0.14
C TYR A 319 11.97 13.86 -1.38
N ILE A 320 10.88 14.35 -1.97
CA ILE A 320 10.82 14.73 -3.39
C ILE A 320 11.79 15.87 -3.67
N GLU A 321 11.77 16.91 -2.85
CA GLU A 321 12.58 18.12 -3.00
C GLU A 321 14.07 17.87 -2.77
N THR A 322 14.44 17.14 -1.72
CA THR A 322 15.85 16.91 -1.40
C THR A 322 16.50 15.90 -2.35
N GLY A 323 15.72 14.98 -2.93
CA GLY A 323 16.24 13.87 -3.73
C GLY A 323 17.03 12.82 -2.93
N GLU A 324 17.35 13.11 -1.67
CA GLU A 324 18.24 12.35 -0.81
C GLU A 324 17.53 12.12 0.54
N ILE A 325 17.25 10.86 0.90
CA ILE A 325 16.90 10.47 2.29
C ILE A 325 17.94 11.03 3.26
N LEU A 326 19.16 11.10 2.76
CA LEU A 326 20.41 11.11 3.48
C LEU A 326 20.62 12.39 4.30
N LYS A 327 19.95 13.49 3.96
CA LYS A 327 19.97 14.75 4.73
C LYS A 327 18.86 14.89 5.78
N ILE A 328 17.70 14.24 5.61
CA ILE A 328 16.51 14.54 6.44
C ILE A 328 16.60 13.89 7.83
N ARG A 329 17.13 12.67 7.94
CA ARG A 329 17.15 11.94 9.22
C ARG A 329 18.30 12.38 10.14
N PHE A 330 19.40 12.86 9.57
CA PHE A 330 20.65 13.16 10.29
C PHE A 330 20.94 14.65 10.50
N ASN A 331 19.94 15.52 10.30
CA ASN A 331 19.97 16.87 10.90
C ASN A 331 19.79 16.86 12.43
N ARG A 332 19.54 15.68 13.03
CA ARG A 332 19.49 15.50 14.49
C ARG A 332 20.90 15.20 15.00
N ARG A 333 21.25 15.72 16.18
CA ARG A 333 22.49 15.35 16.85
C ARG A 333 22.47 13.85 17.19
N LEU A 334 23.59 13.19 16.94
CA LEU A 334 23.84 11.83 17.41
C LEU A 334 23.67 11.79 18.93
N SER A 335 22.97 10.76 19.42
CA SER A 335 22.79 10.57 20.86
C SER A 335 24.10 10.17 21.51
N ASP A 336 24.32 10.63 22.73
CA ASP A 336 25.48 10.29 23.55
C ASP A 336 24.96 9.74 24.90
N PRO A 337 25.19 8.46 25.23
CA PRO A 337 25.98 7.49 24.48
C PRO A 337 25.27 6.95 23.22
N VAL A 338 26.08 6.60 22.22
CA VAL A 338 25.63 5.85 21.04
C VAL A 338 25.26 4.42 21.47
N LYS A 339 24.11 3.90 21.04
CA LYS A 339 23.69 2.54 21.43
C LYS A 339 24.25 1.44 20.52
N ILE A 340 24.20 1.63 19.20
CA ILE A 340 24.64 0.63 18.22
C ILE A 340 25.57 1.27 17.19
N SER A 341 26.70 0.61 16.90
CA SER A 341 27.53 0.92 15.73
C SER A 341 27.34 -0.17 14.68
N VAL A 342 26.80 0.20 13.53
CA VAL A 342 26.67 -0.71 12.39
C VAL A 342 27.95 -0.62 11.55
N VAL A 343 28.68 -1.72 11.42
CA VAL A 343 29.96 -1.77 10.72
C VAL A 343 29.80 -2.48 9.39
N ILE A 344 30.11 -1.78 8.29
CA ILE A 344 29.89 -2.24 6.92
C ILE A 344 31.23 -2.28 6.17
N PRO A 345 31.94 -3.43 6.15
CA PRO A 345 33.09 -3.60 5.27
C PRO A 345 32.63 -3.73 3.81
N CYS A 346 33.38 -3.16 2.87
CA CYS A 346 33.11 -3.28 1.45
C CYS A 346 34.42 -3.41 0.65
N TYR A 347 34.50 -4.47 -0.16
CA TYR A 347 35.54 -4.66 -1.16
C TYR A 347 34.89 -5.06 -2.48
N ASN A 348 34.95 -4.16 -3.46
CA ASN A 348 34.37 -4.35 -4.79
C ASN A 348 32.86 -4.71 -4.83
N GLN A 349 32.07 -4.19 -3.87
CA GLN A 349 30.63 -4.46 -3.73
C GLN A 349 29.78 -3.17 -3.82
N GLY A 350 30.23 -2.19 -4.60
CA GLY A 350 29.57 -0.89 -4.75
C GLY A 350 28.11 -0.99 -5.20
N GLU A 351 27.74 -2.03 -5.95
CA GLU A 351 26.37 -2.26 -6.42
C GLU A 351 25.36 -2.49 -5.29
N PHE A 352 25.83 -3.00 -4.14
CA PHE A 352 24.97 -3.30 -2.99
C PHE A 352 25.09 -2.28 -1.86
N LEU A 353 26.24 -1.62 -1.74
CA LEU A 353 26.60 -0.79 -0.60
C LEU A 353 25.57 0.29 -0.25
N ARG A 354 25.00 0.96 -1.27
CA ARG A 354 23.98 2.00 -1.03
C ARG A 354 22.71 1.42 -0.40
N GLU A 355 22.29 0.24 -0.84
CA GLU A 355 21.10 -0.39 -0.28
C GLU A 355 21.34 -0.88 1.15
N ALA A 356 22.53 -1.40 1.45
CA ALA A 356 22.91 -1.79 2.81
C ALA A 356 22.83 -0.60 3.77
N ILE A 357 23.48 0.52 3.43
CA ILE A 357 23.43 1.78 4.21
C ILE A 357 21.99 2.26 4.36
N GLN A 358 21.23 2.31 3.26
CA GLN A 358 19.82 2.74 3.28
C GLN A 358 18.96 1.86 4.19
N SER A 359 19.17 0.54 4.21
CA SER A 359 18.41 -0.37 5.06
C SER A 359 18.59 -0.06 6.56
N VAL A 360 19.81 0.30 6.97
CA VAL A 360 20.11 0.78 8.33
C VAL A 360 19.44 2.11 8.59
N MET A 361 19.51 3.01 7.61
CA MET A 361 18.92 4.34 7.69
C MET A 361 17.40 4.36 7.75
N PHE A 362 16.73 3.31 7.30
CA PHE A 362 15.30 3.11 7.45
C PHE A 362 14.90 2.46 8.78
N SER A 363 15.86 2.15 9.66
CA SER A 363 15.57 1.50 10.92
C SER A 363 14.56 2.29 11.76
N ALA A 364 13.62 1.64 12.45
CA ALA A 364 12.69 2.28 13.36
C ALA A 364 13.35 2.78 14.67
N PHE A 365 14.61 2.44 14.90
CA PHE A 365 15.45 2.84 16.03
C PHE A 365 16.33 4.03 15.64
N ASP A 366 16.52 5.03 16.52
CA ASP A 366 17.23 6.28 16.16
C ASP A 366 18.65 6.40 16.75
N ASN A 367 19.03 5.61 17.76
CA ASN A 367 20.32 5.74 18.46
C ASN A 367 21.41 4.83 17.87
N TYR A 368 21.81 5.10 16.63
CA TYR A 368 22.87 4.35 15.97
C TYR A 368 23.80 5.23 15.14
N GLU A 369 24.97 4.68 14.83
CA GLU A 369 25.91 5.17 13.82
C GLU A 369 26.25 4.08 12.81
N ILE A 370 26.81 4.47 11.67
CA ILE A 370 27.23 3.59 10.59
C ILE A 370 28.71 3.89 10.29
N ILE A 371 29.53 2.86 10.27
CA ILE A 371 30.93 2.97 9.86
C ILE A 371 31.14 2.08 8.65
N VAL A 372 31.43 2.70 7.51
CA VAL A 372 31.64 2.02 6.24
C VAL A 372 33.14 1.99 5.95
N VAL A 373 33.69 0.81 5.70
CA VAL A 373 35.11 0.63 5.42
C VAL A 373 35.31 0.17 3.98
N ASN A 374 35.95 1.00 3.17
CA ASN A 374 36.52 0.59 1.88
C ASN A 374 37.81 -0.20 2.14
N ASP A 375 37.75 -1.52 2.00
CA ASP A 375 38.89 -2.42 2.18
C ASP A 375 39.75 -2.53 0.91
N GLY A 376 40.15 -1.39 0.37
CA GLY A 376 41.03 -1.32 -0.81
C GLY A 376 40.36 -1.69 -2.14
N SER A 377 39.08 -1.34 -2.34
CA SER A 377 38.36 -1.60 -3.60
C SER A 377 39.11 -1.05 -4.83
N THR A 378 39.06 -1.80 -5.92
CA THR A 378 39.79 -1.53 -7.17
C THR A 378 38.88 -1.33 -8.37
N ASP A 379 37.62 -1.77 -8.31
CA ASP A 379 36.69 -1.54 -9.40
C ASP A 379 36.17 -0.10 -9.42
N ALA A 380 35.99 0.43 -10.63
CA ALA A 380 35.62 1.83 -10.84
C ALA A 380 34.23 2.17 -10.29
N PHE A 381 33.30 1.21 -10.23
CA PHE A 381 31.95 1.47 -9.76
C PHE A 381 31.92 1.64 -8.24
N THR A 382 32.55 0.74 -7.49
CA THR A 382 32.68 0.85 -6.03
C THR A 382 33.43 2.12 -5.62
N LEU A 383 34.52 2.46 -6.30
CA LEU A 383 35.25 3.71 -6.07
C LEU A 383 34.38 4.94 -6.32
N LYS A 384 33.56 4.92 -7.39
CA LYS A 384 32.59 5.98 -7.65
C LYS A 384 31.56 6.09 -6.53
N VAL A 385 31.02 4.97 -6.04
CA VAL A 385 30.05 4.97 -4.93
C VAL A 385 30.68 5.57 -3.67
N PHE A 386 31.91 5.19 -3.30
CA PHE A 386 32.60 5.79 -2.16
C PHE A 386 32.78 7.30 -2.30
N ASN A 387 33.24 7.79 -3.46
CA ASN A 387 33.37 9.23 -3.70
C ASN A 387 32.04 9.99 -3.54
N GLU A 388 30.93 9.37 -3.97
CA GLU A 388 29.60 9.95 -3.78
C GLU A 388 29.18 9.95 -2.31
N LEU A 389 29.41 8.85 -1.58
CA LEU A 389 29.09 8.74 -0.16
C LEU A 389 29.89 9.75 0.69
N GLU A 390 31.18 9.92 0.42
CA GLU A 390 32.02 10.91 1.10
C GLU A 390 31.49 12.33 0.91
N LYS A 391 31.13 12.68 -0.33
CA LYS A 391 30.53 13.99 -0.64
C LYS A 391 29.17 14.16 0.02
N GLU A 392 28.37 13.11 0.07
CA GLU A 392 27.02 13.10 0.61
C GLU A 392 27.01 13.20 2.14
N PHE A 393 28.01 12.61 2.81
CA PHE A 393 28.08 12.49 4.27
C PHE A 393 29.23 13.28 4.92
N SER A 394 29.89 14.19 4.20
CA SER A 394 31.04 14.94 4.71
C SER A 394 30.77 15.72 6.00
N GLU A 395 29.52 16.12 6.24
CA GLU A 395 29.08 16.87 7.43
C GLU A 395 28.22 16.02 8.38
N ASN A 396 28.08 14.72 8.12
CA ASN A 396 27.19 13.84 8.87
C ASN A 396 27.91 13.22 10.09
N GLN A 397 27.31 13.35 11.28
CA GLN A 397 27.90 12.79 12.51
C GLN A 397 27.63 11.29 12.72
N HIS A 398 26.62 10.75 12.03
CA HIS A 398 26.17 9.37 12.16
C HIS A 398 26.83 8.41 11.18
N ILE A 399 27.42 8.89 10.08
CA ILE A 399 28.04 8.03 9.06
C ILE A 399 29.51 8.39 8.90
N VAL A 400 30.38 7.41 9.09
CA VAL A 400 31.83 7.54 8.91
C VAL A 400 32.28 6.66 7.77
N ILE A 401 32.97 7.25 6.80
CA ILE A 401 33.59 6.53 5.69
C ILE A 401 35.10 6.41 5.96
N VAL A 402 35.63 5.20 5.84
CA VAL A 402 37.03 4.88 6.14
C VAL A 402 37.64 4.14 4.96
N HIS A 403 38.85 4.51 4.59
CA HIS A 403 39.62 3.83 3.55
C HIS A 403 40.84 3.13 4.15
N GLN A 404 41.11 1.91 3.72
CA GLN A 404 42.32 1.16 4.07
C GLN A 404 42.87 0.39 2.86
N GLU A 405 44.11 -0.07 2.96
CA GLU A 405 44.63 -1.09 2.06
C GLU A 405 43.89 -2.42 2.29
N ASN A 406 43.70 -3.21 1.23
CA ASN A 406 42.99 -4.47 1.32
C ASN A 406 43.71 -5.42 2.30
N ALA A 407 43.06 -5.68 3.43
CA ALA A 407 43.52 -6.60 4.47
C ALA A 407 42.51 -7.75 4.71
N GLY A 408 41.38 -7.74 4.02
CA GLY A 408 40.30 -8.71 4.16
C GLY A 408 39.22 -8.26 5.14
N VAL A 409 38.03 -8.83 4.96
CA VAL A 409 36.80 -8.47 5.69
C VAL A 409 36.94 -8.43 7.21
N SER A 410 37.72 -9.35 7.79
CA SER A 410 37.95 -9.41 9.23
C SER A 410 38.71 -8.19 9.73
N ASP A 411 39.76 -7.76 9.02
CA ASP A 411 40.56 -6.60 9.39
C ASP A 411 39.81 -5.30 9.15
N ALA A 412 39.04 -5.21 8.05
CA ALA A 412 38.13 -4.09 7.81
C ALA A 412 37.08 -3.93 8.93
N ARG A 413 36.44 -5.03 9.36
CA ARG A 413 35.52 -5.01 10.51
C ARG A 413 36.22 -4.59 11.80
N ASN A 414 37.41 -5.14 12.08
CA ASN A 414 38.18 -4.77 13.26
C ASN A 414 38.58 -3.29 13.25
N ASN A 415 38.88 -2.71 12.08
CA ASN A 415 39.13 -1.28 11.94
C ASN A 415 37.87 -0.47 12.29
N ALA A 416 36.73 -0.84 11.74
CA ALA A 416 35.45 -0.20 12.07
C ALA A 416 35.11 -0.30 13.57
N ILE A 417 35.32 -1.47 14.18
CA ILE A 417 35.08 -1.70 15.62
C ILE A 417 35.92 -0.77 16.48
N ARG A 418 37.19 -0.52 16.12
CA ARG A 418 38.05 0.40 16.88
C ARG A 418 37.60 1.86 16.81
N LEU A 419 36.92 2.23 15.72
CA LEU A 419 36.36 3.56 15.50
C LEU A 419 34.93 3.72 16.07
N SER A 420 34.32 2.62 16.51
CA SER A 420 32.96 2.57 17.01
C SER A 420 32.81 3.26 18.37
N ARG A 421 31.72 4.01 18.52
CA ARG A 421 31.29 4.69 19.76
C ARG A 421 30.14 3.96 20.45
N GLY A 422 29.45 3.08 19.73
CA GLY A 422 28.27 2.36 20.22
C GLY A 422 28.58 1.30 21.27
N GLU A 423 27.65 1.12 22.21
CA GLU A 423 27.68 0.04 23.21
C GLU A 423 27.66 -1.36 22.58
N TYR A 424 26.90 -1.52 21.48
CA TYR A 424 26.81 -2.75 20.70
C TYR A 424 27.37 -2.56 19.29
N ILE A 425 27.93 -3.64 18.74
CA ILE A 425 28.38 -3.72 17.35
C ILE A 425 27.42 -4.60 16.55
N LEU A 426 26.93 -4.10 15.42
CA LEU A 426 26.26 -4.89 14.41
C LEU A 426 27.16 -5.01 13.17
N PRO A 427 27.79 -6.16 12.92
CA PRO A 427 28.41 -6.44 11.63
C PRO A 427 27.33 -6.61 10.57
N LEU A 428 27.37 -5.80 9.51
CA LEU A 428 26.48 -5.90 8.37
C LEU A 428 27.32 -5.98 7.09
N ASP A 429 27.15 -7.03 6.31
CA ASP A 429 27.85 -7.15 5.03
C ASP A 429 27.27 -6.19 3.99
N ALA A 430 28.11 -5.71 3.08
CA ALA A 430 27.71 -4.71 2.09
C ALA A 430 26.65 -5.22 1.10
N ASP A 431 26.52 -6.54 0.95
CA ASP A 431 25.51 -7.26 0.16
C ASP A 431 24.28 -7.70 0.96
N ASP A 432 24.18 -7.34 2.25
CA ASP A 432 23.05 -7.63 3.11
C ASP A 432 22.19 -6.38 3.42
N LYS A 433 20.91 -6.63 3.75
CA LYS A 433 19.95 -5.61 4.18
C LYS A 433 19.24 -6.04 5.44
N ILE A 434 18.96 -5.07 6.32
CA ILE A 434 18.16 -5.30 7.53
C ILE A 434 16.73 -4.77 7.37
N ARG A 435 15.79 -5.41 8.07
CA ARG A 435 14.41 -4.91 8.17
C ARG A 435 14.35 -3.67 9.07
N PRO A 436 13.38 -2.75 8.86
CA PRO A 436 13.27 -1.54 9.67
C PRO A 436 13.29 -1.78 11.19
N ASN A 437 12.66 -2.85 11.68
CA ASN A 437 12.59 -3.17 13.12
C ASN A 437 13.78 -3.99 13.66
N TYR A 438 14.79 -4.31 12.85
CA TYR A 438 15.89 -5.18 13.25
C TYR A 438 16.67 -4.61 14.44
N LEU A 439 17.15 -3.36 14.35
CA LEU A 439 17.92 -2.73 15.43
C LEU A 439 17.13 -2.62 16.74
N SER A 440 15.83 -2.31 16.67
CA SER A 440 14.98 -2.20 17.86
C SER A 440 14.73 -3.53 18.58
N HIS A 441 14.86 -4.66 17.88
CA HIS A 441 14.74 -5.99 18.50
C HIS A 441 16.09 -6.55 18.98
N ALA A 442 17.19 -5.97 18.52
CA ALA A 442 18.53 -6.43 18.86
C ALA A 442 19.03 -5.89 20.22
N VAL A 443 18.33 -4.92 20.82
CA VAL A 443 18.73 -4.23 22.07
C VAL A 443 17.73 -4.40 23.20
#